data_AF-A0A662RQ37-F1
#
_entry.id   AF-A0A662RQ37-F1
#
_cell.length_a   1.000
_cell.length_b   1.000
_cell.length_c   1.000
_cell.angle_alpha   90.00
_cell.angle_beta   90.00
_cell.angle_gamma   90.00
#
_symmetry.space_group_name_H-M   'P 1'
#
loop_
_entity.id
_entity.type
_entity.pdbx_description
1 polymer ?
#
loop_
_entity_poly.entity_id
_entity_poly.type
_entity_poly.pdbx_seq_one_letter_code
_entity_poly.pdbx_strand_id
1 'polypeptide(L)' 'MAVEEISGESVEEKVTEEITKEQQKMNELMRRLIDANTTLIVKVAACDCRKKNTCKVYLQSQEIAKIIDELQELRR' A
#
# COMPACT_ATOMS: atom_id res chain seq x y z
N MET A 1 19.32 15.79 -51.24
CA MET A 1 20.44 14.85 -51.03
C MET A 1 21.59 15.70 -50.53
N ALA A 2 22.07 15.64 -49.30
CA ALA A 2 22.12 14.54 -48.35
C ALA A 2 21.39 14.89 -47.04
N VAL A 3 20.70 13.89 -46.49
CA VAL A 3 20.33 13.84 -45.08
C VAL A 3 21.54 13.23 -44.38
N GLU A 4 22.13 13.96 -43.44
CA GLU A 4 23.20 13.40 -42.60
C GLU A 4 22.58 12.47 -41.56
N GLU A 5 23.18 11.29 -41.46
CA GLU A 5 22.76 10.15 -40.67
C GLU A 5 23.16 10.31 -39.18
N ILE A 6 22.17 10.13 -38.31
CA ILE A 6 22.18 9.37 -37.04
C ILE A 6 23.50 9.33 -36.25
N SER A 7 23.51 10.00 -35.09
CA SER A 7 24.04 9.41 -33.85
C SER A 7 23.14 9.78 -32.68
N GLY A 8 21.92 9.25 -32.71
CA GLY A 8 21.10 9.11 -31.52
C GLY A 8 21.71 8.00 -30.65
N GLU A 9 22.79 8.32 -29.96
CA GLU A 9 23.37 7.45 -28.94
C GLU A 9 22.41 7.36 -27.75
N SER A 10 21.61 6.29 -27.76
CA SER A 10 21.44 5.38 -26.63
C SER A 10 21.11 6.02 -25.27
N VAL A 11 19.85 6.42 -25.09
CA VAL A 11 19.22 6.51 -23.75
C VAL A 11 17.96 5.65 -23.72
N GLU A 12 18.06 4.44 -24.28
CA GLU A 12 17.04 3.40 -24.16
C GLU A 12 17.71 2.12 -23.63
N GLU A 13 18.24 2.15 -22.41
CA GLU A 13 18.39 0.91 -21.62
C GLU A 13 18.79 1.21 -20.18
N LYS A 14 18.05 0.60 -19.23
CA LYS A 14 18.22 0.57 -17.76
C LYS A 14 17.46 1.62 -16.94
N VAL A 15 16.15 1.73 -17.18
CA VAL A 15 15.20 1.96 -16.07
C VAL A 15 14.74 0.59 -15.54
N THR A 16 15.69 -0.23 -15.09
CA THR A 16 15.37 -1.23 -14.07
C THR A 16 15.33 -0.44 -12.77
N GLU A 17 14.12 -0.09 -12.33
CA GLU A 17 13.85 0.55 -11.05
C GLU A 17 14.47 -0.28 -9.93
N GLU A 18 15.71 0.03 -9.56
CA GLU A 18 16.27 -0.39 -8.28
C GLU A 18 15.43 0.31 -7.20
N ILE A 19 14.42 -0.39 -6.69
CA ILE A 19 13.62 0.05 -5.53
C ILE A 19 14.60 0.55 -4.48
N THR A 20 14.56 1.85 -4.19
CA THR A 20 15.49 2.46 -3.25
C THR A 20 15.36 1.79 -1.88
N LYS A 21 16.43 1.77 -1.08
CA LYS A 21 16.38 1.21 0.28
C LYS A 21 15.26 1.85 1.13
N GLU A 22 14.97 3.13 0.88
CA GLU A 22 13.87 3.85 1.52
C GLU A 22 12.50 3.32 1.08
N GLN A 23 12.32 3.07 -0.21
CA GLN A 23 11.10 2.49 -0.76
C GLN A 23 10.88 1.05 -0.25
N GLN A 24 11.94 0.24 -0.13
CA GLN A 24 11.86 -1.09 0.48
C GLN A 24 11.41 -1.02 1.95
N LYS A 25 11.99 -0.09 2.73
CA LYS A 25 11.62 0.13 4.13
C LYS A 25 10.18 0.61 4.26
N MET A 26 9.72 1.50 3.37
CA MET A 26 8.34 1.96 3.33
C MET A 26 7.37 0.80 3.05
N ASN A 27 7.67 -0.03 2.05
CA ASN A 27 6.86 -1.20 1.71
C ASN A 27 6.75 -2.19 2.88
N GLU A 28 7.84 -2.41 3.59
CA GLU A 28 7.87 -3.27 4.79
C GLU A 28 7.03 -2.68 5.94
N LEU A 29 7.17 -1.38 6.21
CA LEU A 29 6.36 -0.70 7.22
C LEU A 29 4.87 -0.73 6.87
N MET A 30 4.52 -0.52 5.60
CA MET A 30 3.16 -0.62 5.11
C MET A 30 2.60 -2.04 5.29
N ARG A 31 3.38 -3.07 4.95
CA ARG A 31 2.97 -4.46 5.16
C ARG A 31 2.70 -4.75 6.64
N ARG A 32 3.63 -4.38 7.52
CA ARG A 32 3.48 -4.59 8.97
C ARG A 32 2.28 -3.84 9.55
N LEU A 33 2.02 -2.62 9.06
CA LEU A 33 0.86 -1.82 9.47
C LEU A 33 -0.45 -2.50 9.05
N ILE A 34 -0.53 -2.99 7.82
CA ILE A 34 -1.69 -3.75 7.32
C ILE A 34 -1.92 -4.99 8.18
N ASP A 35 -0.90 -5.82 8.39
CA ASP A 35 -1.02 -7.08 9.15
C ASP A 35 -1.49 -6.83 10.60
N ALA A 36 -0.93 -5.83 11.27
CA ALA A 36 -1.30 -5.46 12.63
C ALA A 36 -2.76 -4.97 12.72
N ASN A 37 -3.18 -4.13 11.77
CA ASN A 37 -4.53 -3.61 11.73
C ASN A 37 -5.56 -4.69 11.35
N THR A 38 -5.28 -5.57 10.38
CA THR A 38 -6.16 -6.68 10.03
C THR A 38 -6.40 -7.58 11.25
N THR A 39 -5.35 -7.88 12.03
CA THR A 39 -5.48 -8.64 13.27
C THR A 39 -6.39 -7.94 14.28
N LEU A 40 -6.23 -6.62 14.45
CA LEU A 40 -7.07 -5.81 15.35
C LEU A 40 -8.53 -5.81 14.88
N ILE A 41 -8.78 -5.57 13.60
CA ILE A 41 -10.11 -5.52 13.00
C ILE A 41 -10.84 -6.84 13.20
N VAL A 42 -10.21 -7.98 12.92
CA VAL A 42 -10.82 -9.30 13.11
C VAL A 42 -11.23 -9.51 14.57
N LYS A 43 -10.38 -9.13 15.52
CA LYS A 43 -10.69 -9.22 16.95
C LYS A 43 -11.83 -8.28 17.36
N VAL A 44 -11.86 -7.06 16.82
CA VAL A 44 -12.94 -6.10 17.07
C VAL A 44 -14.26 -6.57 16.46
N ALA A 45 -14.22 -7.19 15.28
CA ALA A 45 -15.40 -7.77 14.63
C ALA A 45 -15.97 -8.96 15.41
N ALA A 46 -15.11 -9.79 16.00
CA ALA A 46 -15.52 -10.91 16.86
C ALA A 46 -15.94 -10.46 18.28
N CYS A 47 -15.71 -9.20 18.65
CA CYS A 47 -16.08 -8.68 19.96
C CYS A 47 -17.60 -8.43 20.04
N ASP A 48 -18.26 -9.04 21.02
CA ASP A 48 -19.67 -8.75 21.33
C ASP A 48 -19.83 -7.44 22.13
N CYS A 49 -19.58 -6.31 21.45
CA CYS A 49 -19.71 -4.99 22.05
C CYS A 49 -21.17 -4.52 22.03
N ARG A 50 -21.81 -4.49 23.20
CA ARG A 50 -23.21 -4.00 23.39
C ARG A 50 -23.44 -2.55 22.95
N LYS A 51 -22.38 -1.76 22.79
CA LYS A 51 -22.43 -0.35 22.37
C LYS A 51 -21.71 -0.12 21.03
N LYS A 52 -21.66 -1.12 20.14
CA LYS A 52 -20.91 -1.03 18.86
C LYS A 52 -21.20 0.26 18.07
N ASN A 53 -22.45 0.73 18.05
CA ASN A 53 -22.87 1.92 17.31
C ASN A 53 -22.29 3.23 17.86
N THR A 54 -21.80 3.25 19.11
CA THR A 54 -21.18 4.42 19.75
C THR A 54 -19.77 4.14 20.27
N CYS A 55 -19.28 2.91 20.08
CA CYS A 55 -17.95 2.50 20.50
C CYS A 55 -16.91 3.07 19.53
N LYS A 56 -16.12 4.04 20.00
CA LYS A 56 -15.07 4.67 19.18
C LYS A 56 -14.10 3.65 18.57
N VAL A 57 -13.71 2.62 19.33
CA VAL A 57 -12.82 1.56 18.84
C VAL A 57 -13.45 0.80 17.68
N TYR A 58 -14.75 0.47 17.79
CA TYR A 58 -15.46 -0.25 16.73
C TYR A 58 -15.59 0.59 15.47
N LEU A 59 -16.01 1.85 15.61
CA LEU A 59 -16.15 2.79 14.49
C LEU A 59 -14.81 3.07 13.80
N GLN A 60 -13.74 3.28 14.58
CA GLN A 60 -12.40 3.48 14.03
C GLN A 60 -11.87 2.22 13.34
N SER A 61 -12.14 1.03 13.88
CA SER A 61 -11.72 -0.22 13.24
C SER A 61 -12.42 -0.46 11.91
N GLN A 62 -13.71 -0.09 11.80
CA GLN A 62 -14.41 -0.13 10.52
C GLN A 62 -13.81 0.82 9.48
N GLU A 63 -13.42 2.02 9.90
CA GLU A 63 -12.78 2.97 8.99
C GLU A 63 -11.39 2.50 8.53
N ILE A 64 -10.59 1.96 9.46
CA ILE A 64 -9.29 1.38 9.13
C ILE A 64 -9.45 0.18 8.17
N ALA A 65 -10.51 -0.62 8.32
CA ALA A 65 -10.76 -1.75 7.42
C ALA A 65 -10.96 -1.29 5.97
N LYS A 66 -11.77 -0.26 5.73
CA LYS A 66 -11.97 0.29 4.38
C LYS A 66 -10.67 0.80 3.76
N ILE A 67 -9.86 1.53 4.53
CA ILE A 67 -8.57 2.04 4.06
C ILE A 67 -7.63 0.88 3.68
N ILE A 68 -7.64 -0.21 4.46
CA ILE A 68 -6.83 -1.39 4.14
C ILE A 68 -7.33 -2.09 2.89
N ASP A 69 -8.64 -2.22 2.71
CA ASP A 69 -9.21 -2.80 1.50
C ASP A 69 -8.79 -2.00 0.26
N GLU A 70 -8.91 -0.67 0.30
CA GLU A 70 -8.45 0.22 -0.78
C GLU A 70 -6.94 0.06 -1.04
N LEU A 71 -6.11 0.00 0.00
CA LEU A 71 -4.66 -0.23 -0.13
C LEU A 71 -4.34 -1.61 -0.73
N GLN A 72 -5.13 -2.64 -0.43
CA GLN A 72 -4.94 -3.98 -0.99
C GLN A 72 -5.40 -4.06 -2.44
N GLU A 73 -6.46 -3.34 -2.82
CA GLU A 73 -6.91 -3.21 -4.21
C GLU A 73 -5.84 -2.57 -5.09
N LEU A 74 -5.18 -1.51 -4.61
CA LEU A 74 -4.07 -0.85 -5.33
C LEU A 74 -2.83 -1.74 -5.53
N ARG A 75 -2.71 -2.82 -4.76
CA ARG A 75 -1.59 -3.78 -4.85
C ARG A 75 -1.90 -4.95 -5.80
N ARG A 76 -3.16 -5.16 -6.19
CA ARG A 76 -3.55 -6.20 -7.17
C ARG A 76 -3.30 -5.75 -8.59
#